data_AF-A0A966R593-F1
#
_entry.id   AF-A0A966R593-F1
#
_cell.length_a   1.000
_cell.length_b   1.000
_cell.length_c   1.000
_cell.angle_alpha   90.00
_cell.angle_beta   90.00
_cell.angle_gamma   90.00
#
_symmetry.space_group_name_H-M   'P 1'
#
loop_
_entity.id
_entity.type
_entity.pdbx_description
1 polymer ?
#
loop_
_entity_poly.entity_id
_entity_poly.type
_entity_poly.pdbx_seq_one_letter_code
_entity_poly.pdbx_strand_id
1 'polypeptide(L)'
;MGIIGGLSWASTIQYYRLINLEINRALGKQTSAELMVRSVNFQPVIDAQTRGDWQAAGEILVAAARDLERGGAKAFLIASNTMHSCYDQVAREVGIPGINIFDA
;
A
#
# COMPACT_ATOMS: atom_id res chain seq x y z
N MET A 1 7.56 4.27 6.40
CA MET A 1 6.80 4.20 5.12
C MET A 1 5.53 3.38 5.32
N GLY A 2 4.47 3.67 4.58
CA GLY A 2 3.19 2.97 4.66
C GLY A 2 3.00 1.94 3.55
N ILE A 3 2.39 0.80 3.87
CA ILE A 3 2.00 -0.24 2.92
C ILE A 3 0.48 -0.42 3.00
N ILE A 4 -0.21 -0.16 1.89
CA ILE A 4 -1.61 -0.55 1.73
C ILE A 4 -1.62 -2.02 1.28
N GLY A 5 -1.96 -2.91 2.20
CA GLY A 5 -1.86 -4.36 2.05
C GLY A 5 -3.21 -5.07 2.14
N GLY A 6 -3.19 -6.41 2.09
CA GLY A 6 -4.40 -7.22 2.12
C GLY A 6 -5.10 -7.34 0.76
N LEU A 7 -4.36 -7.20 -0.35
CA LEU A 7 -4.87 -7.11 -1.73
C LEU A 7 -4.29 -8.16 -2.72
N SER A 8 -3.96 -9.40 -2.35
CA SER A 8 -4.26 -10.14 -1.11
C SER A 8 -3.18 -9.97 -0.02
N TRP A 9 -3.34 -10.67 1.11
CA TRP A 9 -2.35 -10.63 2.20
C TRP A 9 -1.00 -11.24 1.81
N ALA A 10 -0.97 -12.16 0.85
CA ALA A 10 0.25 -12.87 0.45
C ALA A 10 1.30 -11.94 -0.15
N SER A 11 0.90 -10.99 -1.00
CA SER A 11 1.80 -9.98 -1.56
C SER A 11 2.35 -9.07 -0.47
N THR A 12 1.52 -8.71 0.52
CA THR A 12 1.91 -7.82 1.63
C THR A 12 3.11 -8.38 2.41
N ILE A 13 3.14 -9.69 2.65
CA ILE A 13 4.28 -10.36 3.28
C ILE A 13 5.55 -10.21 2.43
N GLN A 14 5.44 -10.36 1.11
CA GLN A 14 6.61 -10.23 0.23
C GLN A 14 7.16 -8.80 0.25
N TYR A 15 6.30 -7.78 0.17
CA TYR A 15 6.73 -6.38 0.30
C TYR A 15 7.43 -6.12 1.63
N TYR A 16 6.81 -6.50 2.75
CA TYR A 16 7.41 -6.32 4.07
C TYR A 16 8.78 -7.01 4.18
N ARG A 17 8.87 -8.26 3.71
CA ARG A 17 10.11 -9.05 3.73
C ARG A 17 11.21 -8.40 2.89
N LEU A 18 10.92 -8.07 1.63
CA LEU A 18 11.89 -7.53 0.69
C LEU A 18 12.39 -6.16 1.16
N ILE A 19 11.51 -5.27 1.62
CA ILE A 19 11.92 -3.96 2.12
C ILE A 19 12.86 -4.10 3.33
N ASN A 20 12.55 -4.99 4.27
CA ASN A 20 13.44 -5.24 5.41
C ASN A 20 14.79 -5.83 4.99
N LEU A 21 14.80 -6.77 4.03
CA LEU A 21 16.03 -7.34 3.50
C LEU A 21 16.90 -6.27 2.85
N GLU A 22 16.32 -5.40 2.02
CA GLU A 22 17.06 -4.35 1.34
C GLU A 22 17.59 -3.27 2.29
N ILE A 23 16.80 -2.88 3.29
CA ILE A 23 17.26 -1.96 4.35
C ILE A 23 18.42 -2.57 5.14
N ASN A 24 18.31 -3.84 5.53
CA ASN A 24 19.39 -4.53 6.25
C ASN A 24 20.63 -4.69 5.36
N ARG A 25 20.47 -5.00 4.07
CA ARG A 25 21.57 -5.08 3.11
C ARG A 25 22.30 -3.75 2.95
N ALA A 26 21.57 -2.64 2.92
CA ALA A 26 22.14 -1.31 2.75
C ALA A 26 22.82 -0.75 4.01
N LEU A 27 22.24 -0.99 5.19
CA LEU A 27 22.67 -0.36 6.45
C LEU A 27 23.40 -1.31 7.42
N GLY A 28 23.24 -2.62 7.25
CA GLY A 28 23.85 -3.67 8.06
C GLY A 28 23.29 -3.78 9.48
N LYS A 29 24.04 -4.49 10.34
CA LYS A 29 23.72 -4.73 11.76
C LYS A 29 22.30 -5.31 11.95
N GLN A 30 21.59 -4.89 13.00
CA GLN A 30 20.22 -5.29 13.30
C GLN A 30 19.20 -4.27 12.78
N THR A 31 19.49 -3.62 11.64
CA THR A 31 18.62 -2.58 11.09
C THR A 31 17.42 -3.21 10.39
N SER A 32 16.24 -2.66 10.63
CA SER A 32 14.96 -3.00 10.00
C SER A 32 14.33 -1.74 9.41
N ALA A 33 13.34 -1.93 8.54
CA ALA A 33 12.59 -0.83 7.97
C ALA A 33 11.49 -0.36 8.94
N GLU A 34 11.39 0.95 9.17
CA GLU A 34 10.26 1.53 9.89
C GLU A 34 9.02 1.57 8.99
N LEU A 35 8.12 0.61 9.20
CA LEU A 35 6.97 0.37 8.35
C LEU A 35 5.65 0.41 9.13
N MET A 36 4.64 1.01 8.50
CA MET A 36 3.25 0.88 8.87
C MET A 36 2.54 0.04 7.81
N VAL A 37 1.74 -0.93 8.22
CA VAL A 37 0.96 -1.77 7.29
C VAL A 37 -0.51 -1.57 7.59
N ARG A 38 -1.25 -1.03 6.62
CA ARG A 38 -2.70 -1.01 6.65
C ARG A 38 -3.22 -2.15 5.79
N SER A 39 -3.49 -3.29 6.44
CA SER A 39 -4.05 -4.47 5.80
C SER A 39 -5.57 -4.38 5.74
N VAL A 40 -6.16 -4.30 4.55
CA VAL A 40 -7.62 -4.24 4.38
C VAL A 40 -8.23 -5.65 4.28
N ASN A 41 -9.54 -5.77 4.50
CA ASN A 41 -10.27 -6.96 4.10
C ASN A 41 -10.39 -6.95 2.56
N PHE A 42 -9.98 -8.04 1.90
CA PHE A 42 -9.94 -8.07 0.45
C PHE A 42 -11.32 -8.22 -0.20
N GLN A 43 -12.26 -8.89 0.47
CA GLN A 43 -13.54 -9.25 -0.16
C GLN A 43 -14.33 -8.03 -0.67
N PRO A 44 -14.48 -6.92 0.08
CA PRO A 44 -15.18 -5.74 -0.43
C PRO A 44 -14.51 -5.11 -1.66
N VAL A 45 -13.18 -5.22 -1.76
CA VAL A 45 -12.42 -4.73 -2.92
C VAL A 45 -12.70 -5.62 -4.14
N ILE A 46 -12.72 -6.95 -3.96
CA ILE A 46 -13.08 -7.91 -5.02
C ILE A 46 -14.53 -7.71 -5.48
N ASP A 47 -15.46 -7.48 -4.56
CA ASP A 47 -16.86 -7.26 -4.89
C ASP A 47 -17.04 -5.99 -5.74
N ALA A 48 -16.32 -4.92 -5.40
CA ALA A 48 -16.30 -3.68 -6.19
C ALA A 48 -15.68 -3.90 -7.58
N GLN A 49 -14.51 -4.58 -7.65
CA GLN A 49 -13.86 -4.92 -8.92
C GLN A 49 -14.78 -5.75 -9.84
N THR A 50 -15.45 -6.76 -9.29
CA THR A 50 -16.30 -7.68 -10.05
C THR A 50 -17.48 -6.95 -10.68
N ARG A 51 -17.98 -5.89 -10.04
CA ARG A 51 -19.03 -5.02 -10.59
C ARG A 51 -18.50 -3.89 -11.49
N GLY A 52 -17.19 -3.78 -11.68
CA GLY A 52 -16.55 -2.68 -12.42
C GLY A 52 -16.55 -1.34 -11.67
N ASP A 53 -16.84 -1.35 -10.36
CA ASP A 53 -16.94 -0.16 -9.52
C ASP A 53 -15.56 0.21 -8.94
N TRP A 54 -14.71 0.74 -9.81
CA TRP A 54 -13.35 1.15 -9.44
C TRP A 54 -13.33 2.32 -8.45
N GLN A 55 -14.37 3.16 -8.47
CA GLN A 55 -14.52 4.27 -7.54
C GLN A 55 -14.67 3.74 -6.10
N ALA A 56 -15.58 2.79 -5.87
CA ALA A 56 -15.77 2.17 -4.56
C ALA A 56 -14.53 1.39 -4.10
N ALA A 57 -13.85 0.69 -5.01
CA ALA A 57 -12.60 0.01 -4.69
C ALA A 57 -11.53 1.02 -4.25
N GLY A 58 -11.41 2.15 -4.96
CA GLY A 58 -10.48 3.22 -4.62
C GLY A 58 -10.79 3.89 -3.29
N GLU A 59 -12.07 4.07 -2.92
CA GLU A 59 -12.45 4.65 -1.62
C GLU A 59 -11.95 3.82 -0.42
N ILE A 60 -11.95 2.49 -0.54
CA ILE A 60 -11.37 1.60 0.47
C ILE A 60 -9.87 1.85 0.61
N LEU A 61 -9.18 2.03 -0.50
CA LEU A 61 -7.73 2.28 -0.51
C LEU A 61 -7.40 3.70 -0.03
N VAL A 62 -8.23 4.71 -0.36
CA VAL A 62 -8.11 6.08 0.13
C VAL A 62 -8.22 6.09 1.66
N ALA A 63 -9.20 5.38 2.23
CA ALA A 63 -9.33 5.27 3.68
C ALA A 63 -8.06 4.65 4.29
N ALA A 64 -7.52 3.60 3.67
CA ALA A 64 -6.29 2.98 4.12
C ALA A 64 -5.06 3.91 4.03
N ALA A 65 -4.95 4.70 2.95
CA ALA A 65 -3.89 5.69 2.78
C ALA A 65 -3.97 6.80 3.84
N ARG A 66 -5.17 7.31 4.12
CA ARG A 66 -5.41 8.31 5.16
C ARG A 66 -5.09 7.78 6.56
N ASP A 67 -5.37 6.51 6.84
CA ASP A 67 -4.96 5.87 8.10
C ASP A 67 -3.43 5.88 8.27
N LEU A 68 -2.70 5.57 7.19
CA LEU A 68 -1.23 5.59 7.19
C LEU A 68 -0.68 7.01 7.37
N GLU A 69 -1.22 7.99 6.65
CA GLU A 69 -0.85 9.41 6.79
C GLU A 69 -1.07 9.91 8.22
N ARG A 70 -2.25 9.67 8.79
CA ARG A 70 -2.55 10.07 10.18
C ARG A 70 -1.65 9.39 11.21
N GLY A 71 -1.23 8.16 10.95
CA GLY A 71 -0.27 7.46 11.80
C GLY A 71 1.20 7.85 11.56
N GLY A 72 1.48 8.81 10.68
CA GLY A 72 2.80 9.41 10.51
C GLY A 72 3.65 8.83 9.38
N ALA A 73 3.08 7.99 8.50
CA ALA A 73 3.77 7.54 7.30
C ALA A 73 4.19 8.75 6.45
N LYS A 74 5.42 8.70 5.90
CA LYS A 74 5.98 9.79 5.06
C LYS A 74 5.86 9.53 3.55
N ALA A 75 5.45 8.32 3.19
CA ALA A 75 5.19 7.86 1.83
C ALA A 75 4.33 6.60 1.93
N PHE A 76 3.62 6.23 0.86
CA PHE A 76 2.87 4.97 0.80
C PHE A 76 3.13 4.19 -0.49
N LEU A 77 2.84 2.89 -0.48
CA LEU A 77 2.76 2.03 -1.66
C LEU A 77 1.52 1.13 -1.59
N ILE A 78 1.05 0.65 -2.74
CA ILE A 78 -0.04 -0.32 -2.85
C ILE A 78 0.55 -1.71 -3.12
N ALA A 79 0.36 -2.67 -2.22
CA ALA A 79 0.91 -4.02 -2.35
C ALA A 79 0.10 -4.92 -3.31
N SER A 80 -0.28 -4.40 -4.48
CA SER A 80 -1.05 -5.10 -5.51
C SER A 80 -0.95 -4.43 -6.87
N ASN A 81 -0.56 -5.18 -7.91
CA ASN A 81 -0.43 -4.66 -9.27
C ASN A 81 -1.78 -4.17 -9.80
N THR A 82 -2.82 -4.99 -9.67
CA THR A 82 -4.17 -4.66 -10.16
C THR A 82 -4.71 -3.39 -9.53
N MET A 83 -4.48 -3.21 -8.22
CA MET A 83 -5.01 -2.05 -7.50
C MET A 83 -4.28 -0.74 -7.78
N HIS A 84 -3.18 -0.75 -8.53
CA HIS A 84 -2.61 0.48 -9.07
C HIS A 84 -3.54 1.16 -10.08
N SER A 85 -4.57 0.47 -10.59
CA SER A 85 -5.66 1.10 -11.35
C SER A 85 -6.38 2.22 -10.57
N CYS A 86 -6.31 2.19 -9.23
CA CYS A 86 -6.87 3.23 -8.35
C CYS A 86 -5.79 4.19 -7.82
N TYR A 87 -4.53 4.11 -8.29
CA TYR A 87 -3.41 4.87 -7.73
C TYR A 87 -3.65 6.38 -7.76
N ASP A 88 -4.06 6.92 -8.91
CA ASP A 88 -4.33 8.36 -9.06
C ASP A 88 -5.41 8.87 -8.10
N GLN A 89 -6.45 8.07 -7.88
CA GLN A 89 -7.50 8.40 -6.92
C GLN A 89 -6.93 8.44 -5.50
N VAL A 90 -6.11 7.46 -5.12
CA VAL A 90 -5.49 7.42 -3.79
C VAL A 90 -4.51 8.57 -3.59
N ALA A 91 -3.63 8.81 -4.56
CA ALA A 91 -2.56 9.81 -4.48
C ALA A 91 -3.10 11.26 -4.41
N ARG A 92 -4.27 11.54 -4.99
CA ARG A 92 -4.92 12.85 -4.89
C ARG A 92 -5.56 13.13 -3.52
N GLU A 93 -5.81 12.08 -2.74
CA GLU A 93 -6.61 12.15 -1.51
C GLU A 93 -5.78 12.16 -0.22
N VAL A 94 -4.45 12.12 -0.35
CA VAL A 94 -3.48 12.21 0.76
C VAL A 94 -2.34 13.16 0.40
N GLY A 95 -1.72 13.79 1.40
CA GLY A 95 -0.62 14.74 1.22
C GLY A 95 0.78 14.11 1.19
N ILE A 96 0.88 12.78 1.36
CA ILE A 96 2.16 12.04 1.35
C ILE A 96 2.39 11.39 -0.02
N PRO A 97 3.64 11.34 -0.51
CA PRO A 97 3.95 10.78 -1.82
C PRO A 97 3.62 9.29 -1.91
N GLY A 98 2.98 8.89 -3.01
CA GLY A 98 2.81 7.50 -3.39
C GLY A 98 4.03 6.99 -4.18
N ILE A 99 4.39 5.73 -3.98
CA ILE A 99 5.35 5.00 -4.82
C ILE A 99 4.54 4.14 -5.78
N ASN A 100 4.58 4.50 -7.05
CA ASN A 100 3.90 3.77 -8.12
C ASN A 100 4.81 2.68 -8.67
N ILE A 101 4.32 1.45 -8.80
CA ILE A 101 5.09 0.33 -9.37
C ILE A 101 5.48 0.54 -10.83
N PHE A 102 4.79 1.42 -11.57
CA PHE A 102 5.12 1.72 -12.96
C PHE A 102 6.19 2.80 -13.13
N ASP A 103 6.47 3.57 -12.08
CA ASP A 103 7.49 4.62 -12.07
C ASP A 103 8.82 4.17 -11.42
N ALA A 104 8.83 2.96 -10.85
CA ALA A 104 9.95 2.35 -10.13
C ALA A 104 10.70 1.31 -10.99
#